data_AF-A0A529ZN40-F1
#
_entry.id   AF-A0A529ZN40-F1
#
_cell.length_a   1.000
_cell.length_b   1.000
_cell.length_c   1.000
_cell.angle_alpha   90.00
_cell.angle_beta   90.00
_cell.angle_gamma   90.00
#
_symmetry.space_group_name_H-M   'P 1'
#
loop_
_entity.id
_entity.type
_entity.pdbx_description
1 polymer ?
#
loop_
_entity_poly.entity_id
_entity_poly.type
_entity_poly.pdbx_seq_one_letter_code
_entity_poly.pdbx_strand_id
1 'polypeptide(L)' 'RSLRVDVVAFSGTPEAARIVRKVIADRAGPIVPLVSEVLNPAAYAHERAVCVDTTAAGGNASLLAAA' A
#
# COMPACT_ATOMS: atom_id res chain seq x y z
N ARG A 1 -24.21 -2.19 -2.24
CA ARG A 1 -23.19 -2.07 -1.16
C ARG A 1 -21.82 -2.13 -1.82
N SER A 2 -20.97 -1.10 -1.67
CA SER A 2 -19.62 -1.10 -2.27
C SER A 2 -18.70 -2.04 -1.49
N LEU A 3 -17.90 -2.85 -2.20
CA LEU A 3 -16.84 -3.66 -1.61
C LEU A 3 -15.73 -2.74 -1.08
N ARG A 4 -15.20 -3.05 0.11
CA ARG A 4 -13.96 -2.41 0.55
C ARG A 4 -12.82 -2.97 -0.30
N VAL A 5 -12.18 -2.08 -1.06
CA VAL A 5 -11.04 -2.38 -1.91
C VAL A 5 -9.93 -1.39 -1.63
N ASP A 6 -8.69 -1.89 -1.60
CA ASP A 6 -7.49 -1.09 -1.36
C ASP A 6 -6.77 -0.71 -2.66
N VAL A 7 -7.06 -1.42 -3.76
CA VAL A 7 -6.52 -1.17 -5.10
C VAL A 7 -7.51 -1.65 -6.17
N VAL A 8 -7.53 -0.98 -7.33
CA VAL A 8 -8.21 -1.49 -8.54
C VAL A 8 -7.19 -1.63 -9.65
N ALA A 9 -7.12 -2.81 -10.25
CA ALA A 9 -6.30 -3.08 -11.42
C ALA A 9 -7.15 -3.04 -12.68
N PHE A 10 -6.73 -2.29 -13.69
CA PHE A 10 -7.41 -2.23 -14.98
C PHE A 10 -6.41 -2.03 -16.12
N SER A 11 -6.42 -2.96 -17.08
CA SER A 11 -5.69 -2.84 -18.35
C SER A 11 -6.69 -2.91 -19.49
N GLY A 12 -6.70 -1.89 -20.34
CA GLY A 12 -7.70 -1.72 -21.41
C GLY A 12 -7.52 -0.39 -22.12
N THR A 13 -8.54 0.05 -22.86
CA THR A 13 -8.45 1.29 -23.63
C THR A 13 -8.43 2.54 -22.72
N PRO A 14 -7.88 3.68 -23.18
CA PRO A 14 -7.91 4.94 -22.45
C PRO A 14 -9.33 5.41 -22.11
N GLU A 15 -10.31 5.12 -22.98
CA GLU A 15 -11.72 5.45 -22.78
C GLU A 15 -12.29 4.67 -21.60
N ALA A 16 -12.06 3.35 -21.58
CA ALA A 16 -12.52 2.50 -20.50
C ALA A 16 -11.80 2.83 -19.18
N ALA A 17 -10.49 3.10 -19.22
CA ALA A 17 -9.72 3.52 -18.04
C ALA A 17 -10.24 4.82 -17.43
N ARG A 18 -10.69 5.77 -18.26
CA ARG A 18 -11.31 7.02 -17.82
C ARG A 18 -12.68 6.79 -17.17
N ILE A 19 -13.48 5.84 -17.66
CA ILE A 19 -14.74 5.44 -17.02
C ILE A 19 -14.45 4.84 -15.64
N VAL A 20 -13.53 3.87 -15.57
CA VAL A 20 -13.12 3.23 -14.32
C VAL A 20 -12.64 4.26 -13.30
N ARG A 21 -11.78 5.20 -13.72
CA ARG A 21 -11.27 6.28 -12.86
C ARG A 21 -12.39 7.14 -12.26
N LYS A 22 -13.41 7.51 -13.05
CA LYS A 22 -14.55 8.29 -12.57
C LYS A 22 -15.36 7.51 -11.52
N VAL A 23 -15.70 6.26 -11.81
CA VAL A 23 -16.50 5.42 -10.90
C VAL A 23 -15.78 5.18 -9.57
N ILE A 24 -14.46 4.98 -9.57
CA ILE A 24 -13.68 4.81 -8.34
C ILE A 24 -13.63 6.12 -7.54
N ALA A 25 -13.53 7.27 -8.22
CA ALA A 25 -13.49 8.58 -7.58
C ALA A 25 -14.82 8.96 -6.90
N ASP A 26 -15.95 8.49 -7.41
CA ASP A 26 -17.28 8.72 -6.82
C ASP A 26 -17.56 7.87 -5.57
N ARG A 27 -16.68 6.92 -5.24
CA ARG A 27 -16.82 6.04 -4.08
C ARG A 27 -16.52 6.80 -2.79
N ALA A 28 -17.35 6.60 -1.77
CA ALA A 28 -17.07 7.07 -0.42
C ALA A 28 -15.89 6.32 0.22
N GLY A 29 -15.09 7.03 1.02
CA GLY A 29 -13.95 6.48 1.77
C GLY A 29 -12.60 6.88 1.18
N PRO A 30 -11.52 6.12 1.48
CA PRO A 30 -10.19 6.44 0.98
C PRO A 30 -10.09 6.40 -0.54
N ILE A 31 -9.22 7.27 -1.08
CA ILE A 31 -8.79 7.21 -2.48
C ILE A 31 -8.09 5.87 -2.71
N VAL A 32 -8.49 5.19 -3.77
CA VAL A 32 -7.96 3.87 -4.14
C VAL A 32 -7.09 4.01 -5.38
N PRO A 33 -5.86 3.45 -5.42
CA PRO A 33 -5.03 3.46 -6.61
C PRO A 33 -5.69 2.71 -7.77
N LEU A 34 -5.52 3.24 -8.98
CA LEU A 34 -5.85 2.57 -10.24
C LEU A 34 -4.54 2.14 -10.91
N VAL A 35 -4.24 0.84 -10.89
CA VAL A 35 -3.03 0.23 -11.44
C VAL A 35 -3.30 -0.20 -12.88
N SER A 36 -2.45 0.23 -13.82
CA SER A 36 -2.55 -0.13 -15.24
C SER A 36 -1.34 -0.87 -15.79
N GLU A 37 -0.27 -0.89 -15.00
CA GLU A 37 1.00 -1.52 -15.32
C GLU A 37 0.85 -3.04 -15.37
N VAL A 38 1.47 -3.64 -16.39
CA VAL A 38 1.48 -5.10 -16.57
C VAL A 38 2.28 -5.79 -15.46
N LEU A 39 3.35 -5.15 -14.99
CA LEU A 39 4.24 -5.69 -13.95
C LEU A 39 4.51 -4.63 -12.87
N ASN A 40 3.68 -4.63 -11.82
CA ASN A 40 3.89 -3.82 -10.63
C ASN A 40 3.42 -4.59 -9.37
N PRO A 41 4.17 -5.62 -8.93
CA PRO A 41 3.79 -6.43 -7.77
C PRO A 41 3.71 -5.61 -6.47
N ALA A 42 4.50 -4.55 -6.34
CA ALA A 42 4.51 -3.69 -5.16
C ALA A 42 3.15 -2.98 -4.95
N ALA A 43 2.40 -2.69 -6.01
CA ALA A 43 1.07 -2.08 -5.91
C ALA A 43 0.00 -2.98 -5.26
N TYR A 44 0.31 -4.27 -5.06
CA TYR A 44 -0.57 -5.25 -4.41
C TYR A 44 -0.08 -5.67 -3.03
N ALA A 45 0.96 -5.02 -2.51
CA ALA A 45 1.49 -5.23 -1.18
C ALA A 45 1.20 -4.01 -0.28
N HIS A 46 0.91 -4.28 0.99
CA HIS A 46 0.82 -3.23 2.01
C HIS A 46 2.16 -3.08 2.71
N GLU A 47 2.79 -1.91 2.58
CA GLU A 47 3.99 -1.60 3.34
C GLU A 47 3.66 -1.39 4.82
N ARG A 48 4.50 -1.94 5.71
CA ARG A 48 4.41 -1.72 7.15
C ARG A 48 5.81 -1.47 7.70
N ALA A 49 6.02 -0.31 8.29
CA ALA A 49 7.24 0.03 9.00
C ALA A 49 7.03 -0.17 10.51
N VAL A 50 7.99 -0.83 11.16
CA VAL A 50 8.03 -0.98 12.62
C VAL A 50 9.41 -0.54 13.09
N CYS A 51 9.44 0.37 14.07
CA CYS A 51 10.66 0.78 14.74
C CYS A 51 10.61 0.22 16.17
N VAL A 52 11.63 -0.53 16.55
CA VAL A 52 11.74 -1.12 17.90
C VAL A 52 12.91 -0.47 18.61
N ASP A 53 12.64 0.14 19.76
CA ASP A 53 13.69 0.59 20.67
C ASP A 53 14.27 -0.62 21.41
N THR A 54 15.39 -1.13 20.91
CA THR A 54 16.11 -2.25 21.53
C THR A 54 16.86 -1.86 22.81
N THR A 55 16.89 -0.57 23.16
CA THR A 55 17.52 -0.04 24.37
C THR A 55 16.53 0.26 25.49
N ALA A 56 15.23 0.06 25.27
CA ALA A 56 14.17 0.39 26.23
C ALA A 56 14.33 -0.28 27.61
N ALA A 57 15.03 -1.44 27.68
CA ALA A 57 15.33 -2.13 28.93
C ALA A 57 16.51 -1.52 29.72
N GLY A 58 17.11 -0.43 29.26
CA GLY A 58 18.17 0.30 29.97
C GLY A 58 19.61 -0.02 29.54
N GLY A 59 19.81 -0.75 28.45
CA GLY A 59 21.14 -1.04 27.90
C GLY A 59 21.06 -1.69 26.52
N ASN A 60 22.10 -1.51 25.71
CA ASN A 60 22.19 -2.15 24.39
C ASN A 60 22.98 -3.45 24.50
N ALA A 61 22.27 -4.59 24.45
CA ALA A 61 22.88 -5.91 24.57
C ALA A 61 23.97 -6.17 23.52
N SER A 62 23.81 -5.65 22.30
CA SER A 62 24.83 -5.79 21.25
C SER A 62 26.11 -5.00 21.56
N LEU A 63 25.98 -3.83 22.20
CA LEU A 63 27.16 -3.07 22.66
C LEU A 63 27.86 -3.78 23.84
N LEU A 64 27.10 -4.43 24.72
CA LEU A 64 27.65 -5.18 25.87
C LEU A 64 28.35 -6.48 25.45
N ALA A 65 27.87 -7.17 24.41
CA ALA A 65 28.48 -8.41 23.90
C ALA A 65 29.77 -8.19 23.09
N ALA A 66 30.02 -6.95 22.66
CA ALA A 66 31.22 -6.57 21.90
C ALA A 66 32.37 -6.05 22.79
N ALA A 67 32.18 -6.03 24.11
CA ALA A 67 33.15 -5.57 25.11
C ALA A 67 34.01 -6.70 25.68
#